data_AF-A0A1I5HHT8-F1
#
_entry.id   AF-A0A1I5HHT8-F1
#
_cell.length_a   1.000
_cell.length_b   1.000
_cell.length_c   1.000
_cell.angle_alpha   90.00
_cell.angle_beta   90.00
_cell.angle_gamma   90.00
#
_symmetry.space_group_name_H-M   'P 1'
#
loop_
_entity.id
_entity.type
_entity.pdbx_description
1 polymer ?
#
loop_
_entity_poly.entity_id
_entity_poly.type
_entity_poly.pdbx_seq_one_letter_code
_entity_poly.pdbx_strand_id
1 'polypeptide(L)'
;MKPKSIIRILNILITSTYYLTLLIAILLTSLWIFFFVTGNSAANGIPGGLTHEVVSFAKTNQPAVQHFTADSTIAYTAVQNKYMLTVKPFSSLGSYSHFYSAIKFVIWLLILRTFMNIFNALDPERPFTPRIVVLLKQLSILFIAADVLKILHYAIFSRFMHNLASSLQFSLNIEVGSGIITGLIIWIIAVVYQRGLEMQTESELTV
;
A
#
# COMPACT_ATOMS: atom_id res chain seq x y z
N MET A 1 15.43 -28.04 -7.62
CA MET A 1 16.34 -26.90 -7.95
C MET A 1 17.25 -26.65 -6.76
N LYS A 2 18.52 -26.27 -6.96
CA LYS A 2 19.44 -25.96 -5.85
C LYS A 2 19.00 -24.66 -5.13
N PRO A 3 19.07 -24.57 -3.79
CA PRO A 3 18.61 -23.39 -3.03
C PRO A 3 19.28 -22.09 -3.49
N LYS A 4 20.56 -22.14 -3.84
CA LYS A 4 21.33 -21.02 -4.43
C LYS A 4 20.71 -20.49 -5.73
N SER A 5 20.15 -21.35 -6.57
CA SER A 5 19.48 -20.94 -7.81
C SER A 5 18.14 -20.24 -7.54
N ILE A 6 17.38 -20.70 -6.54
CA ILE A 6 16.09 -20.09 -6.17
C ILE A 6 16.32 -18.68 -5.62
N ILE A 7 17.26 -18.51 -4.69
CA ILE A 7 17.62 -17.22 -4.10
C ILE A 7 18.03 -16.22 -5.19
N ARG A 8 18.85 -16.68 -6.16
CA ARG A 8 19.28 -15.83 -7.28
C ARG A 8 18.11 -15.38 -8.16
N ILE A 9 17.18 -16.28 -8.49
CA ILE A 9 16.00 -15.95 -9.30
C ILE A 9 15.11 -14.94 -8.56
N LEU A 10 14.84 -15.18 -7.27
CA LEU A 10 14.05 -14.27 -6.43
C LEU A 10 14.69 -12.89 -6.33
N ASN A 11 16.01 -12.84 -6.17
CA ASN A 11 16.74 -11.57 -6.11
C ASN A 11 16.59 -10.77 -7.42
N ILE A 12 16.77 -11.43 -8.58
CA ILE A 12 16.60 -10.78 -9.89
C ILE A 12 15.17 -10.26 -10.05
N LEU A 13 14.17 -11.06 -9.68
CA LEU A 13 12.76 -10.69 -9.82
C LEU A 13 12.40 -9.48 -8.96
N ILE A 14 12.80 -9.48 -7.68
CA ILE A 14 12.52 -8.39 -6.75
C ILE A 14 13.27 -7.11 -7.13
N THR A 15 14.54 -7.25 -7.51
CA THR A 15 15.37 -6.12 -7.97
C THR A 15 14.78 -5.50 -9.24
N SER A 16 14.39 -6.33 -10.21
CA SER A 16 13.74 -5.87 -11.44
C SER A 16 12.41 -5.16 -11.13
N THR A 17 11.58 -5.75 -10.26
CA THR A 17 10.29 -5.16 -9.84
C THR A 17 10.48 -3.81 -9.17
N TYR A 18 11.48 -3.68 -8.30
CA TYR A 18 11.80 -2.42 -7.63
C TYR A 18 12.18 -1.32 -8.65
N TYR A 19 13.12 -1.58 -9.54
CA TYR A 19 13.55 -0.58 -10.53
C TYR A 19 12.45 -0.27 -11.56
N LEU A 20 11.66 -1.26 -11.98
CA LEU A 20 10.52 -1.04 -12.87
C LEU A 20 9.47 -0.14 -12.20
N THR A 21 9.14 -0.42 -10.93
CA THR A 21 8.20 0.40 -10.15
C THR A 21 8.69 1.84 -10.01
N LEU A 22 9.99 2.02 -9.77
CA LEU A 22 10.63 3.33 -9.64
C LEU A 22 10.60 4.09 -10.98
N LEU A 23 10.92 3.42 -12.09
CA LEU A 23 10.87 3.99 -13.43
C LEU A 23 9.45 4.43 -13.82
N ILE A 24 8.45 3.57 -13.57
CA ILE A 24 7.03 3.91 -13.81
C ILE A 24 6.63 5.12 -12.97
N ALA A 25 7.04 5.19 -11.70
CA ALA A 25 6.72 6.32 -10.84
C ALA A 25 7.35 7.63 -11.33
N ILE A 26 8.61 7.60 -11.80
CA ILE A 26 9.26 8.77 -12.42
C ILE A 26 8.51 9.20 -13.68
N LEU A 27 8.10 8.25 -14.53
CA LEU A 27 7.39 8.56 -15.77
C LEU A 27 6.00 9.13 -15.51
N LEU A 28 5.25 8.60 -14.54
CA LEU A 28 3.93 9.11 -14.18
C LEU A 28 4.02 10.49 -13.52
N THR A 29 5.02 10.73 -12.67
CA THR A 29 5.23 12.04 -12.04
C THR A 29 5.68 13.09 -13.06
N SER A 30 6.56 12.74 -14.00
CA SER A 30 6.98 13.66 -15.06
C SER A 30 5.82 14.00 -16.00
N LEU A 31 4.99 13.02 -16.35
CA LEU A 31 3.79 13.20 -17.15
C LEU A 31 2.76 14.09 -16.43
N TRP A 32 2.55 13.89 -15.13
CA TRP A 32 1.68 14.73 -14.31
C TRP A 32 2.17 16.18 -14.27
N ILE A 33 3.47 16.41 -14.08
CA ILE A 33 4.07 17.76 -14.13
C ILE A 33 3.89 18.38 -15.51
N PHE A 34 4.13 17.63 -16.58
CA PHE A 34 3.95 18.10 -17.95
C PHE A 34 2.50 18.54 -18.23
N PHE A 35 1.51 17.74 -17.86
CA PHE A 35 0.09 18.10 -18.01
C PHE A 35 -0.32 19.29 -17.14
N PHE A 36 0.23 19.39 -15.93
CA PHE A 36 0.00 20.53 -15.05
C PHE A 36 0.55 21.84 -15.64
N VAL A 37 1.76 21.81 -16.21
CA VAL A 37 2.42 22.99 -16.80
C VAL A 37 1.79 23.38 -18.15
N THR A 38 1.36 22.42 -18.96
CA THR A 38 0.78 22.69 -20.30
C THR A 38 -0.70 23.05 -20.25
N GLY A 39 -1.33 23.08 -19.08
CA GLY A 39 -2.74 23.47 -18.91
C GLY A 39 -3.74 22.54 -19.59
N ASN A 40 -3.29 21.40 -20.12
CA ASN A 40 -4.11 20.49 -20.92
C ASN A 40 -4.86 19.52 -20.00
N SER A 41 -5.83 20.06 -19.24
CA SER A 41 -6.77 19.26 -18.47
C SER A 41 -7.80 18.67 -19.44
N ALA A 42 -7.55 17.45 -19.93
CA ALA A 42 -8.44 16.77 -20.85
C ALA A 42 -9.89 16.71 -20.32
N ALA A 43 -10.82 16.99 -21.24
CA ALA A 43 -12.22 17.29 -21.04
C ALA A 43 -13.11 16.10 -20.57
N ASN A 44 -14.26 16.48 -19.98
CA ASN A 44 -15.53 15.72 -19.84
C ASN A 44 -15.58 14.48 -18.93
N GLY A 45 -15.00 14.61 -17.74
CA GLY A 45 -15.24 13.78 -16.55
C GLY A 45 -14.72 14.54 -15.33
N ILE A 46 -14.74 14.00 -14.11
CA ILE A 46 -13.86 14.52 -13.04
C ILE A 46 -12.46 14.01 -13.38
N PRO A 47 -11.60 14.77 -14.07
CA PRO A 47 -10.35 14.25 -14.59
C PRO A 47 -9.39 14.10 -13.40
N GLY A 48 -8.86 12.89 -13.19
CA GLY A 48 -7.95 12.60 -12.06
C GLY A 48 -8.63 12.44 -10.69
N GLY A 49 -9.96 12.27 -10.63
CA GLY A 49 -10.64 11.93 -9.39
C GLY A 49 -10.24 10.55 -8.87
N LEU A 50 -9.94 10.44 -7.58
CA LEU A 50 -9.69 9.16 -6.93
C LEU A 50 -11.03 8.47 -6.68
N THR A 51 -11.13 7.22 -7.16
CA THR A 51 -12.32 6.39 -6.98
C THR A 51 -12.18 5.51 -5.75
N HIS A 52 -13.16 5.55 -4.87
CA HIS A 52 -13.24 4.76 -3.65
C HIS A 52 -14.45 3.83 -3.71
N GLU A 53 -14.26 2.56 -3.39
CA GLU A 53 -15.38 1.64 -3.16
C GLU A 53 -15.92 1.84 -1.74
N VAL A 54 -17.22 2.11 -1.64
CA VAL A 54 -17.93 2.24 -0.37
C VAL A 54 -19.18 1.36 -0.35
N VAL A 55 -19.64 1.05 0.85
CA VAL A 55 -20.92 0.38 1.09
C VAL A 55 -21.83 1.36 1.81
N SER A 56 -23.07 1.54 1.35
CA SER A 56 -24.10 2.29 2.09
C SER A 56 -25.05 1.31 2.78
N PHE A 57 -25.49 1.61 3.99
CA PHE A 57 -26.45 0.78 4.72
C PHE A 57 -27.88 0.81 4.13
N ALA A 58 -28.20 1.74 3.23
CA ALA A 58 -29.47 1.77 2.52
C ALA A 58 -29.43 0.84 1.31
N LYS A 59 -30.20 -0.27 1.36
CA LYS A 59 -30.51 -1.08 0.17
C LYS A 59 -31.31 -0.21 -0.79
N THR A 60 -30.68 0.23 -1.87
CA THR A 60 -31.37 0.97 -2.92
C THR A 60 -31.29 0.16 -4.21
N ASN A 61 -32.43 -0.40 -4.62
CA ASN A 61 -32.63 -1.01 -5.95
C ASN A 61 -32.72 0.07 -7.05
N GLN A 62 -31.85 1.09 -6.99
CA GLN A 62 -31.83 2.17 -7.96
C GLN A 62 -30.88 1.84 -9.11
N PRO A 63 -31.23 2.22 -10.36
CA PRO A 63 -30.35 2.05 -11.51
C PRO A 63 -29.03 2.80 -11.30
N ALA A 64 -27.97 2.36 -11.97
CA ALA A 64 -26.63 2.94 -11.92
C ALA A 64 -26.59 4.35 -12.56
N VAL A 65 -27.28 5.31 -11.93
CA VAL A 65 -27.29 6.72 -12.30
C VAL A 65 -26.25 7.42 -11.43
N GLN A 66 -25.40 8.24 -12.06
CA GLN A 66 -24.40 9.01 -11.35
C GLN A 66 -25.07 10.15 -10.61
N HIS A 67 -24.96 10.13 -9.28
CA HIS A 67 -25.45 11.19 -8.42
C HIS A 67 -24.28 12.03 -7.94
N PHE A 68 -24.55 13.32 -7.71
CA PHE A 68 -23.57 14.26 -7.17
C PHE A 68 -24.03 14.72 -5.79
N THR A 69 -23.10 14.94 -4.87
CA THR A 69 -23.42 15.64 -3.62
C THR A 69 -23.85 17.09 -3.90
N ALA A 70 -24.53 17.73 -2.95
CA ALA A 70 -25.09 19.08 -3.11
C ALA A 70 -24.04 20.14 -3.53
N ASP A 71 -22.79 19.89 -3.14
CA ASP A 71 -21.58 20.66 -3.37
C ASP A 71 -20.75 20.18 -4.59
N SER A 72 -21.22 19.17 -5.33
CA SER A 72 -20.59 18.63 -6.56
C SER A 72 -19.13 18.16 -6.39
N THR A 73 -18.67 17.95 -5.16
CA THR A 73 -17.31 17.50 -4.85
C THR A 73 -17.14 15.99 -4.94
N ILE A 74 -18.24 15.26 -4.82
CA ILE A 74 -18.29 13.81 -4.80
C ILE A 74 -19.34 13.37 -5.82
N ALA A 75 -18.95 12.49 -6.73
CA ALA A 75 -19.89 11.75 -7.57
C ALA A 75 -19.99 10.31 -7.04
N TYR A 76 -21.19 9.75 -6.93
CA TYR A 76 -21.39 8.35 -6.56
C TYR A 76 -22.25 7.62 -7.58
N THR A 77 -21.84 6.41 -7.93
CA THR A 77 -22.62 5.48 -8.76
C THR A 77 -22.87 4.20 -7.98
N ALA A 78 -24.12 3.72 -7.99
CA ALA A 78 -24.45 2.41 -7.45
C ALA A 78 -23.93 1.32 -8.41
N VAL A 79 -23.10 0.40 -7.91
CA VAL A 79 -22.57 -0.75 -8.64
C VAL A 79 -22.78 -1.98 -7.78
N GLN A 80 -23.79 -2.79 -8.12
CA GLN A 80 -24.15 -4.09 -7.50
C GLN A 80 -23.67 -4.28 -6.04
N ASN A 81 -24.51 -3.94 -5.05
CA ASN A 81 -24.24 -4.02 -3.60
C ASN A 81 -23.11 -3.12 -3.06
N LYS A 82 -22.50 -2.27 -3.90
CA LYS A 82 -21.51 -1.24 -3.51
C LYS A 82 -21.83 0.09 -4.20
N TYR A 83 -21.19 1.16 -3.76
CA TYR A 83 -21.16 2.43 -4.48
C TYR A 83 -19.71 2.80 -4.79
N MET A 84 -19.46 3.32 -5.99
CA MET A 84 -18.17 3.90 -6.37
C MET A 84 -18.25 5.41 -6.17
N LEU A 85 -17.47 5.93 -5.23
CA LEU A 85 -17.32 7.37 -4.98
C LEU A 85 -16.13 7.91 -5.77
N THR A 86 -16.37 8.81 -6.70
CA THR A 86 -15.31 9.59 -7.36
C THR A 86 -15.23 10.95 -6.69
N VAL A 87 -14.08 11.25 -6.09
CA VAL A 87 -13.84 12.52 -5.37
C VAL A 87 -13.07 13.47 -6.27
N LYS A 88 -13.49 14.75 -6.31
CA LYS A 88 -12.76 15.79 -7.05
C LYS A 88 -11.34 15.97 -6.50
N PRO A 89 -10.29 15.94 -7.34
CA PRO A 89 -8.89 15.86 -6.89
C PRO A 89 -8.45 17.04 -5.99
N PHE A 90 -8.92 18.26 -6.27
CA PHE A 90 -8.60 19.47 -5.49
C PHE A 90 -9.56 19.76 -4.33
N SER A 91 -10.49 18.84 -4.00
CA SER A 91 -11.28 18.96 -2.77
C SER A 91 -10.43 18.54 -1.56
N SER A 92 -10.85 18.92 -0.35
CA SER A 92 -10.18 18.52 0.90
C SER A 92 -10.03 16.98 1.01
N LEU A 93 -11.09 16.24 0.66
CA LEU A 93 -11.08 14.78 0.61
C LEU A 93 -10.21 14.23 -0.53
N GLY A 94 -10.21 14.88 -1.70
CA GLY A 94 -9.39 14.49 -2.85
C GLY A 94 -7.89 14.64 -2.57
N SER A 95 -7.47 15.79 -2.04
CA SER A 95 -6.07 16.07 -1.69
C SER A 95 -5.58 15.11 -0.61
N TYR A 96 -6.40 14.86 0.41
CA TYR A 96 -6.11 13.84 1.43
C TYR A 96 -5.96 12.43 0.82
N SER A 97 -6.85 12.05 -0.10
CA SER A 97 -6.81 10.74 -0.75
C SER A 97 -5.55 10.56 -1.62
N HIS A 98 -5.09 11.63 -2.30
CA HIS A 98 -3.82 11.64 -3.04
C HIS A 98 -2.63 11.51 -2.08
N PHE A 99 -2.63 12.25 -0.98
CA PHE A 99 -1.59 12.15 0.05
C PHE A 99 -1.50 10.76 0.65
N TYR A 100 -2.63 10.14 1.01
CA TYR A 100 -2.68 8.76 1.48
C TYR A 100 -2.16 7.76 0.45
N SER A 101 -2.54 7.92 -0.83
CA SER A 101 -2.02 7.10 -1.93
C SER A 101 -0.50 7.23 -2.08
N ALA A 102 0.05 8.44 -1.92
CA ALA A 102 1.48 8.68 -1.95
C ALA A 102 2.20 7.98 -0.78
N ILE A 103 1.67 8.06 0.44
CA ILE A 103 2.24 7.33 1.59
C ILE A 103 2.21 5.82 1.35
N LYS A 104 1.10 5.26 0.86
CA LYS A 104 1.01 3.83 0.52
C LYS A 104 2.09 3.42 -0.48
N PHE A 105 2.31 4.24 -1.50
CA PHE A 105 3.34 4.00 -2.50
C PHE A 105 4.75 4.02 -1.90
N VAL A 106 5.04 4.96 -1.00
CA VAL A 106 6.32 5.01 -0.26
C VAL A 106 6.52 3.75 0.59
N ILE A 107 5.51 3.32 1.35
CA ILE A 107 5.58 2.09 2.15
C ILE A 107 5.85 0.88 1.25
N TRP A 108 5.16 0.77 0.11
CA TRP A 108 5.38 -0.29 -0.87
C TRP A 108 6.83 -0.32 -1.39
N LEU A 109 7.39 0.84 -1.73
CA LEU A 109 8.79 0.95 -2.14
C LEU A 109 9.76 0.54 -1.03
N LEU A 110 9.49 0.92 0.22
CA LEU A 110 10.31 0.52 1.36
C LEU A 110 10.27 -1.00 1.59
N ILE A 111 9.11 -1.64 1.42
CA ILE A 111 8.96 -3.09 1.50
C ILE A 111 9.82 -3.76 0.40
N LEU A 112 9.68 -3.35 -0.86
CA LEU A 112 10.47 -3.90 -1.97
C LEU A 112 11.98 -3.71 -1.76
N ARG A 113 12.39 -2.52 -1.31
CA ARG A 113 13.79 -2.23 -0.99
C ARG A 113 14.32 -3.13 0.12
N THR A 114 13.52 -3.37 1.15
CA THR A 114 13.90 -4.24 2.27
C THR A 114 14.05 -5.69 1.80
N PHE A 115 13.13 -6.19 0.98
CA PHE A 115 13.27 -7.50 0.35
C PHE A 115 14.54 -7.61 -0.49
N MET A 116 14.81 -6.65 -1.37
CA MET A 116 16.03 -6.61 -2.18
C MET A 116 17.28 -6.68 -1.29
N ASN A 117 17.31 -5.93 -0.20
CA ASN A 117 18.41 -5.95 0.75
C ASN A 117 18.57 -7.31 1.46
N ILE A 118 17.46 -8.00 1.77
CA ILE A 118 17.50 -9.35 2.36
C ILE A 118 18.14 -10.31 1.36
N PHE A 119 17.65 -10.34 0.11
CA PHE A 119 18.17 -11.27 -0.91
C PHE A 119 19.62 -10.99 -1.29
N ASN A 120 20.05 -9.72 -1.29
CA ASN A 120 21.44 -9.35 -1.52
C ASN A 120 22.37 -9.71 -0.35
N ALA A 121 21.86 -9.75 0.88
CA ALA A 121 22.64 -10.13 2.06
C ALA A 121 22.64 -11.64 2.33
N LEU A 122 21.84 -12.42 1.59
CA LEU A 122 21.64 -13.84 1.85
C LEU A 122 22.73 -14.67 1.17
N ASP A 123 23.60 -15.25 1.99
CA ASP A 123 24.60 -16.22 1.54
C ASP A 123 24.13 -17.65 1.87
N PRO A 124 23.98 -18.55 0.88
CA PRO A 124 23.66 -19.95 1.13
C PRO A 124 24.64 -20.69 2.04
N GLU A 125 25.90 -20.24 2.10
CA GLU A 125 26.95 -20.88 2.90
C GLU A 125 26.98 -20.36 4.35
N ARG A 126 26.55 -19.11 4.56
CA ARG A 126 26.40 -18.48 5.89
C ARG A 126 25.00 -17.88 6.01
N PRO A 127 23.99 -18.73 6.21
CA PRO A 127 22.60 -18.32 6.09
C PRO A 127 22.15 -17.42 7.23
N PHE A 128 22.87 -17.35 8.37
CA PHE A 128 22.55 -16.51 9.53
C PHE A 128 23.50 -15.31 9.60
N THR A 129 22.96 -14.10 9.37
CA THR A 129 23.71 -12.85 9.56
C THR A 129 22.92 -11.85 10.40
N PRO A 130 23.58 -11.06 11.28
CA PRO A 130 22.90 -10.03 12.07
C PRO A 130 22.12 -9.03 11.20
N ARG A 131 22.64 -8.75 10.00
CA ARG A 131 22.02 -7.85 9.04
C ARG A 131 20.63 -8.33 8.61
N ILE A 132 20.44 -9.62 8.36
CA ILE A 132 19.15 -10.18 7.95
C ILE A 132 18.14 -10.10 9.10
N VAL A 133 18.54 -10.29 10.36
CA VAL A 133 17.65 -10.09 11.53
C VAL A 133 17.07 -8.68 11.54
N VAL A 134 17.92 -7.67 11.38
CA VAL A 134 17.49 -6.26 11.38
C VAL A 134 16.52 -6.00 10.22
N LEU A 135 16.84 -6.50 9.02
CA LEU A 135 15.99 -6.34 7.84
C LEU A 135 14.63 -7.04 7.99
N LEU A 136 14.58 -8.23 8.60
CA LEU A 136 13.32 -8.93 8.88
C LEU A 136 12.46 -8.16 9.90
N LYS A 137 13.07 -7.60 10.96
CA LYS A 137 12.36 -6.75 11.93
C LYS A 137 11.81 -5.48 11.25
N GLN A 138 12.60 -4.82 10.40
CA GLN A 138 12.16 -3.67 9.61
C GLN A 138 10.98 -4.03 8.69
N LEU A 139 11.08 -5.17 7.99
CA LEU A 139 10.02 -5.65 7.09
C LEU A 139 8.72 -5.90 7.86
N SER A 140 8.80 -6.55 9.02
CA SER A 140 7.66 -6.77 9.91
C SER A 140 6.97 -5.46 10.31
N ILE A 141 7.74 -4.46 10.76
CA ILE A 141 7.23 -3.15 11.15
C ILE A 141 6.53 -2.46 9.97
N LEU A 142 7.11 -2.54 8.76
CA LEU A 142 6.51 -1.93 7.57
C LEU A 142 5.13 -2.53 7.23
N PHE A 143 4.96 -3.85 7.35
CA PHE A 143 3.68 -4.53 7.13
C PHE A 143 2.62 -4.15 8.17
N ILE A 144 3.01 -4.07 9.45
CA ILE A 144 2.11 -3.61 10.52
C ILE A 144 1.72 -2.15 10.29
N ALA A 145 2.70 -1.29 9.98
CA ALA A 145 2.48 0.13 9.71
C ALA A 145 1.54 0.36 8.52
N ALA A 146 1.62 -0.48 7.48
CA ALA A 146 0.71 -0.41 6.33
C ALA A 146 -0.76 -0.59 6.74
N ASP A 147 -1.06 -1.54 7.63
CA ASP A 147 -2.41 -1.78 8.13
C ASP A 147 -2.86 -0.71 9.13
N VAL A 148 -1.97 -0.25 10.00
CA VAL A 148 -2.26 0.91 10.89
C VAL A 148 -2.64 2.14 10.05
N LEU A 149 -1.94 2.37 8.94
CA LEU A 149 -2.27 3.45 8.02
C LEU A 149 -3.65 3.27 7.37
N LYS A 150 -4.07 2.05 7.05
CA LYS A 150 -5.44 1.78 6.56
C LYS A 150 -6.50 2.11 7.61
N ILE A 151 -6.26 1.74 8.87
CA ILE A 151 -7.18 2.05 9.99
C ILE A 151 -7.29 3.57 10.16
N LEU A 152 -6.15 4.27 10.17
CA LEU A 152 -6.14 5.73 10.23
C LEU A 152 -6.89 6.34 9.04
N HIS A 153 -6.70 5.75 7.85
CA HIS A 153 -7.39 6.20 6.66
C HIS A 153 -8.90 6.05 6.74
N TYR A 154 -9.39 4.91 7.23
CA TYR A 154 -10.80 4.70 7.51
C TYR A 154 -11.35 5.77 8.46
N ALA A 155 -10.69 6.01 9.59
CA ALA A 155 -11.16 6.97 10.58
C ALA A 155 -11.27 8.40 10.01
N ILE A 156 -10.24 8.84 9.27
CA ILE A 156 -10.22 10.16 8.65
C ILE A 156 -11.26 10.25 7.52
N PHE A 157 -11.35 9.24 6.65
CA PHE A 157 -12.30 9.20 5.55
C PHE A 157 -13.75 9.21 6.06
N SER A 158 -14.07 8.39 7.07
CA SER A 158 -15.38 8.36 7.70
C SER A 158 -15.76 9.71 8.30
N ARG A 159 -14.81 10.44 8.89
CA ARG A 159 -15.04 11.80 9.41
C ARG A 159 -15.35 12.81 8.30
N PHE A 160 -14.65 12.74 7.17
CA PHE A 160 -14.96 13.58 6.01
C PHE A 160 -16.33 13.27 5.43
N MET A 161 -16.66 11.98 5.28
CA MET A 161 -17.96 11.56 4.73
C MET A 161 -19.13 11.90 5.64
N HIS A 162 -18.95 11.85 6.96
CA HIS A 162 -19.98 12.29 7.90
C HIS A 162 -20.31 13.79 7.74
N ASN A 163 -19.31 14.62 7.46
CA ASN A 163 -19.51 16.06 7.25
C ASN A 163 -20.08 16.40 5.86
N LEU A 164 -19.66 15.67 4.81
CA LEU A 164 -20.03 15.96 3.41
C LEU A 164 -21.32 15.28 2.95
N ALA A 165 -21.66 14.12 3.54
CA ALA A 165 -22.77 13.28 3.11
C ALA A 165 -23.40 12.55 4.31
N SER A 166 -23.79 13.31 5.34
CA SER A 166 -24.35 12.80 6.60
C SER A 166 -25.56 11.88 6.40
N SER A 167 -26.36 12.10 5.35
CA SER A 167 -27.55 11.31 5.01
C SER A 167 -27.27 9.95 4.38
N LEU A 168 -26.09 9.74 3.78
CA LEU A 168 -25.79 8.53 2.98
C LEU A 168 -25.05 7.43 3.75
N GLN A 169 -24.57 7.70 4.98
CA GLN A 169 -23.90 6.73 5.87
C GLN A 169 -22.90 5.80 5.15
N PHE A 170 -22.03 6.35 4.31
CA PHE A 170 -21.05 5.56 3.59
C PHE A 170 -19.97 5.02 4.53
N SER A 171 -19.73 3.70 4.48
CA SER A 171 -18.57 3.07 5.10
C SER A 171 -17.56 2.67 4.02
N LEU A 172 -16.30 3.02 4.23
CA LEU A 172 -15.22 2.63 3.34
C LEU A 172 -15.01 1.11 3.40
N ASN A 173 -15.00 0.47 2.22
CA ASN A 173 -14.74 -0.96 2.13
C ASN A 173 -13.22 -1.18 2.17
N ILE A 174 -12.67 -1.45 3.36
CA ILE A 174 -11.25 -1.75 3.52
C ILE A 174 -11.03 -3.11 4.16
N GLU A 175 -10.03 -3.82 3.66
CA GLU A 175 -9.52 -5.04 4.28
C GLU A 175 -8.30 -4.71 5.15
N VAL A 176 -8.47 -4.93 6.46
CA VAL A 176 -7.45 -4.69 7.50
C VAL A 176 -7.17 -6.02 8.19
N GLY A 177 -5.91 -6.27 8.54
CA GLY A 177 -5.49 -7.40 9.34
C GLY A 177 -4.45 -8.27 8.64
N SER A 178 -4.48 -8.33 7.30
CA SER A 178 -3.50 -9.13 6.54
C SER A 178 -2.06 -8.63 6.74
N GLY A 179 -1.84 -7.31 6.73
CA GLY A 179 -0.53 -6.72 7.00
C GLY A 179 -0.06 -6.95 8.45
N ILE A 180 -0.96 -6.83 9.43
CA ILE A 180 -0.64 -7.14 10.83
C ILE A 180 -0.23 -8.61 10.98
N ILE A 181 -1.02 -9.54 10.45
CA ILE A 181 -0.74 -10.99 10.53
C ILE A 181 0.59 -11.31 9.84
N THR A 182 0.79 -10.85 8.60
CA THR A 182 2.06 -11.05 7.88
C THR A 182 3.24 -10.45 8.64
N GLY A 183 3.08 -9.25 9.21
CA GLY A 183 4.11 -8.61 10.02
C GLY A 183 4.47 -9.42 11.27
N LEU A 184 3.49 -9.93 12.00
CA LEU A 184 3.71 -10.78 13.18
C LEU A 184 4.43 -12.09 12.82
N ILE A 185 4.05 -12.73 11.72
CA ILE A 185 4.72 -13.94 11.21
C ILE A 185 6.20 -13.64 10.91
N ILE A 186 6.48 -12.54 10.19
CA ILE A 186 7.85 -12.13 9.88
C ILE A 186 8.64 -11.82 11.16
N TRP A 187 7.99 -11.23 12.17
CA TRP A 187 8.63 -10.98 13.46
C TRP A 187 9.05 -12.27 14.15
N ILE A 188 8.17 -13.27 14.18
CA ILE A 188 8.48 -14.60 14.73
C ILE A 188 9.67 -15.21 13.98
N ILE A 189 9.66 -15.15 12.64
CA ILE A 189 10.78 -15.62 11.81
C ILE A 189 12.07 -14.88 12.19
N ALA A 190 12.02 -13.56 12.40
CA ALA A 190 13.19 -12.77 12.81
C ALA A 190 13.74 -13.21 14.17
N VAL A 191 12.87 -13.53 15.14
CA VAL A 191 13.27 -14.05 16.46
C VAL A 191 13.90 -15.44 16.34
N VAL A 192 13.28 -16.34 15.58
CA VAL A 192 13.85 -17.69 15.34
C VAL A 192 15.20 -17.59 14.65
N TYR A 193 15.32 -16.72 13.66
CA TYR A 193 16.56 -16.50 12.94
C TYR A 193 17.65 -15.90 13.84
N GLN A 194 17.29 -14.99 14.76
CA GLN A 194 18.22 -14.46 15.76
C GLN A 194 18.74 -15.56 16.69
N ARG A 195 17.87 -16.47 17.14
CA ARG A 195 18.30 -17.64 17.93
C ARG A 195 19.22 -18.58 17.14
N GLY A 196 18.93 -18.80 15.87
CA GLY A 196 19.80 -19.60 14.99
C GLY A 196 21.19 -19.00 14.82
N LEU A 197 21.28 -17.67 14.75
CA LEU A 197 22.56 -16.95 14.73
C LEU A 197 23.35 -17.17 16.03
N GLU A 198 22.71 -17.05 17.18
CA GLU A 198 23.33 -17.28 18.50
C GLU A 198 23.92 -18.70 18.58
N MET A 199 23.16 -19.72 18.16
CA MET A 199 23.61 -21.12 18.14
C MET A 199 24.80 -21.35 17.19
N GLN A 200 24.79 -20.72 16.00
CA GLN A 200 25.90 -20.83 15.07
C GLN A 200 27.19 -20.23 15.66
N THR A 201 27.07 -19.05 16.28
CA THR A 201 28.22 -18.38 16.90
C THR A 201 28.79 -19.15 18.09
N GLU A 202 27.94 -19.78 18.90
CA GLU A 202 28.39 -20.61 20.02
C GLU A 202 29.13 -21.86 19.53
N SER A 203 28.62 -22.52 18.49
CA SER A 203 29.26 -23.69 17.88
C SER A 203 30.66 -23.36 17.34
N GLU A 204 30.79 -22.24 16.63
CA GLU A 204 32.08 -21.75 16.08
C GLU A 204 33.11 -21.40 17.17
N LEU A 205 32.69 -21.12 18.41
CA LEU A 205 33.57 -20.84 19.56
C LEU A 205 33.98 -22.10 20.35
N THR A 206 33.24 -23.20 20.19
CA THR A 206 33.49 -24.47 20.90
C THR A 206 34.32 -25.50 20.13
N VAL A 207 34.57 -25.27 18.83
CA VAL A 207 35.44 -26.08 17.97
C VAL A 207 36.84 -25.48 17.92
#